data_AF-A0A2C9VPA1-F1
#
_entry.id   AF-A0A2C9VPA1-F1
#
_cell.length_a   1.000
_cell.length_b   1.000
_cell.length_c   1.000
_cell.angle_alpha   90.00
_cell.angle_beta   90.00
_cell.angle_gamma   90.00
#
_symmetry.space_group_name_H-M   'P 1'
#
loop_
_entity.id
_entity.type
_entity.pdbx_description
1 polymer ?
#
loop_
_entity_poly.entity_id
_entity_poly.type
_entity_poly.pdbx_seq_one_letter_code
_entity_poly.pdbx_strand_id
1 'polypeptide(L)'
;MCFRPITDFNEITSHFIECIYVHFYHKRIRRQGTTTQPQLVNSTMNTPLKGYQTAPPNQSSAYSAADGLNNIGQMILNFLQQPIYLANEDGVHRNVVGQQLNIPMDKLMDELQSLVENGFVYSTIDDDHFKSTVNA
;
A
#
# COMPACT_ATOMS: atom_id res chain seq x y z
N MET A 1 11.48 35.52 8.10
CA MET A 1 12.14 34.45 8.89
C MET A 1 11.55 34.52 10.29
N CYS A 2 10.85 33.48 10.74
CA CYS A 2 10.30 33.41 12.10
C CYS A 2 11.19 32.45 12.90
N PHE A 3 11.80 32.95 13.97
CA PHE A 3 12.53 32.14 14.95
C PHE A 3 11.64 32.06 16.20
N ARG A 4 11.25 30.84 16.57
CA ARG A 4 10.54 30.58 17.82
C ARG A 4 11.47 29.78 18.74
N PRO A 5 11.78 30.29 19.95
CA PRO A 5 12.53 29.51 20.92
C PRO A 5 11.73 28.27 21.33
N ILE A 6 12.42 27.13 21.47
CA ILE A 6 11.83 25.87 21.93
C ILE A 6 11.64 25.98 23.44
N THR A 7 10.39 25.95 23.89
CA THR A 7 10.02 26.03 25.31
C THR A 7 9.69 24.67 25.91
N ASP A 8 9.35 23.70 25.06
CA ASP A 8 9.08 22.31 25.43
C ASP A 8 9.94 21.38 24.55
N PHE A 9 10.75 20.54 25.18
CA PHE A 9 11.61 19.59 24.48
C PHE A 9 10.82 18.51 23.72
N ASN A 10 9.55 18.26 24.09
CA ASN A 10 8.68 17.35 23.34
C ASN A 10 8.45 17.83 21.90
N GLU A 11 8.57 19.14 21.63
CA GLU A 11 8.46 19.71 20.29
C GLU A 11 9.53 19.15 19.33
N ILE A 12 10.73 18.85 19.83
CA ILE A 12 11.82 18.30 19.03
C ILE A 12 11.48 16.88 18.58
N THR A 13 11.10 16.01 19.53
CA THR A 13 10.70 14.64 19.22
C THR A 13 9.48 14.61 18.29
N SER A 14 8.49 15.45 18.56
CA SER A 14 7.27 15.55 17.75
C SER A 14 7.58 16.01 16.33
N HIS A 15 8.49 16.97 16.15
CA HIS A 15 8.94 17.44 14.84
C HIS A 15 9.58 16.31 14.01
N PHE A 16 10.44 15.48 14.61
CA PHE A 16 11.05 14.35 13.90
C PHE A 16 10.00 13.33 13.43
N ILE A 17 9.03 13.00 14.29
CA ILE A 17 7.94 12.09 13.95
C ILE A 17 7.09 12.68 12.82
N GLU A 18 6.75 13.97 12.90
CA GLU A 18 5.99 14.67 11.86
C GLU A 18 6.73 14.70 10.53
N CYS A 19 8.04 14.99 10.53
CA CYS A 19 8.86 14.97 9.34
C CYS A 19 8.89 13.59 8.66
N ILE A 20 9.07 12.51 9.45
CA ILE A 20 9.04 11.13 8.94
C ILE A 20 7.66 10.83 8.35
N TYR A 21 6.60 11.15 9.09
CA TYR A 21 5.22 10.93 8.66
C TYR A 21 4.89 11.66 7.35
N VAL A 22 5.17 12.97 7.26
CA VAL A 22 4.91 13.79 6.07
C VAL A 22 5.74 13.31 4.89
N HIS A 23 7.02 12.97 5.12
CA HIS A 23 7.88 12.42 4.06
C HIS A 23 7.31 11.11 3.50
N PHE A 24 6.93 10.18 4.38
CA PHE A 24 6.33 8.90 3.98
C PHE A 24 5.00 9.09 3.26
N TYR A 25 4.11 9.94 3.80
CA TYR A 25 2.82 10.27 3.19
C TYR A 25 2.97 10.84 1.77
N HIS A 26 3.88 11.81 1.58
CA HIS A 26 4.14 12.39 0.27
C HIS A 26 4.80 11.42 -0.71
N LYS A 27 5.76 10.60 -0.24
CA LYS A 27 6.40 9.57 -1.07
C LYS A 27 5.38 8.54 -1.55
N ARG A 28 4.45 8.14 -0.68
CA ARG A 28 3.37 7.18 -0.99
C ARG A 28 2.38 7.74 -2.02
N ILE A 29 1.97 9.00 -1.90
CA ILE A 29 1.02 9.62 -2.85
C ILE A 29 1.66 9.89 -4.20
N ARG A 30 2.91 10.36 -4.25
CA ARG A 30 3.59 10.66 -5.52
C ARG A 30 3.87 9.42 -6.38
N ARG A 31 3.95 8.21 -5.80
CA ARG A 31 4.01 6.96 -6.58
C ARG A 31 2.65 6.51 -7.12
N GLN A 32 1.52 6.99 -6.57
CA GLN A 32 0.18 6.72 -7.11
C GLN A 32 -0.27 7.78 -8.15
N GLY A 33 0.42 8.92 -8.21
CA GLY A 33 0.08 10.04 -9.09
C GLY A 33 1.10 10.25 -10.22
N THR A 34 1.18 9.33 -11.18
CA THR A 34 1.79 9.62 -12.49
C THR A 34 0.75 9.46 -13.59
N THR A 35 0.04 10.55 -13.88
CA THR A 35 -0.24 11.09 -15.23
C THR A 35 -1.03 12.39 -15.05
N THR A 36 -0.37 13.54 -15.11
CA THR A 36 -1.06 14.82 -15.35
C THR A 36 -0.71 15.30 -16.75
N GLN A 37 -1.51 14.88 -17.72
CA GLN A 37 -1.77 15.70 -18.90
C GLN A 37 -3.06 16.48 -18.63
N PRO A 38 -3.09 17.82 -18.81
CA PRO A 38 -4.32 18.58 -18.64
C PRO A 38 -5.14 18.51 -19.93
N GLN A 39 -6.30 17.85 -19.90
CA GLN A 39 -7.35 18.03 -20.90
C GLN A 39 -8.61 18.61 -20.27
N LEU A 40 -8.94 19.83 -20.71
CA LEU A 40 -10.28 20.42 -20.73
C LEU A 40 -11.24 19.43 -21.44
N VAL A 41 -12.49 19.22 -21.01
CA VAL A 41 -13.73 19.94 -21.41
C VAL A 41 -14.99 19.34 -20.71
N ASN A 42 -15.84 20.21 -20.18
CA ASN A 42 -17.32 20.22 -20.10
C ASN A 42 -18.21 18.95 -20.05
N SER A 43 -19.08 19.01 -19.03
CA SER A 43 -20.57 18.96 -19.12
C SER A 43 -21.34 17.64 -18.90
N THR A 44 -22.27 17.78 -17.94
CA THR A 44 -23.69 17.34 -17.94
C THR A 44 -24.08 16.30 -16.90
N MET A 45 -24.88 16.81 -15.96
CA MET A 45 -25.79 16.17 -15.01
C MET A 45 -26.48 14.91 -15.56
N ASN A 46 -26.76 13.93 -14.68
CA ASN A 46 -28.07 13.27 -14.53
C ASN A 46 -28.01 12.16 -13.44
N THR A 47 -28.63 12.42 -12.28
CA THR A 47 -29.27 11.44 -11.38
C THR A 47 -30.61 10.98 -11.98
N PRO A 48 -31.25 9.82 -11.63
CA PRO A 48 -31.51 9.42 -10.23
C PRO A 48 -31.76 7.92 -9.87
N LEU A 49 -31.77 7.67 -8.55
CA LEU A 49 -32.80 6.94 -7.76
C LEU A 49 -32.52 5.53 -7.16
N LYS A 50 -32.50 5.53 -5.81
CA LYS A 50 -33.05 4.58 -4.79
C LYS A 50 -32.53 3.14 -4.62
N GLY A 51 -32.22 2.83 -3.35
CA GLY A 51 -32.41 1.50 -2.77
C GLY A 51 -31.76 1.37 -1.37
N TYR A 52 -32.56 1.49 -0.31
CA TYR A 52 -32.14 1.26 1.09
C TYR A 52 -31.97 -0.24 1.36
N GLN A 53 -30.89 -0.66 2.02
CA GLN A 53 -30.84 -1.87 2.86
C GLN A 53 -29.79 -1.70 3.98
N THR A 54 -30.21 -2.04 5.20
CA THR A 54 -29.45 -2.01 6.46
C THR A 54 -28.98 -3.42 6.86
N ALA A 55 -27.69 -3.59 7.20
CA ALA A 55 -27.17 -4.59 8.16
C ALA A 55 -25.68 -4.34 8.53
N PRO A 56 -25.26 -4.45 9.82
CA PRO A 56 -23.87 -4.27 10.31
C PRO A 56 -23.19 -5.62 10.61
N PRO A 57 -21.96 -5.71 11.20
CA PRO A 57 -20.76 -4.86 11.20
C PRO A 57 -19.50 -5.63 10.70
N ASN A 58 -18.31 -4.99 10.72
CA ASN A 58 -16.98 -5.54 10.40
C ASN A 58 -16.66 -5.83 8.93
N GLN A 59 -16.32 -4.78 8.18
CA GLN A 59 -15.45 -4.90 7.02
C GLN A 59 -14.40 -3.78 7.06
N SER A 60 -13.27 -4.07 7.68
CA SER A 60 -12.02 -3.38 7.41
C SER A 60 -11.55 -3.76 6.01
N SER A 61 -12.14 -3.15 5.00
CA SER A 61 -11.66 -3.19 3.62
C SER A 61 -11.72 -1.77 3.05
N ALA A 62 -11.02 -0.87 3.75
CA ALA A 62 -10.67 0.44 3.24
C ALA A 62 -9.50 0.32 2.26
N TYR A 63 -9.75 -0.30 1.11
CA TYR A 63 -8.96 -0.08 -0.10
C TYR A 63 -9.92 -0.22 -1.27
N SER A 64 -10.67 0.86 -1.48
CA SER A 64 -11.47 1.05 -2.68
C SER A 64 -10.59 0.91 -3.91
N ALA A 65 -10.99 -0.06 -4.72
CA ALA A 65 -10.67 -0.22 -6.12
C ALA A 65 -10.55 1.14 -6.84
N ALA A 66 -9.36 1.43 -7.35
CA ALA A 66 -9.15 2.41 -8.39
C ALA A 66 -8.48 1.70 -9.56
N ASP A 67 -9.24 1.58 -10.66
CA ASP A 67 -8.82 1.35 -12.03
C ASP A 67 -8.00 0.09 -12.37
N GLY A 68 -8.73 -0.97 -12.74
CA GLY A 68 -8.74 -1.50 -14.11
C GLY A 68 -7.48 -2.16 -14.70
N LEU A 69 -6.32 -2.11 -14.04
CA LEU A 69 -5.11 -2.84 -14.40
C LEU A 69 -4.58 -3.49 -13.13
N ASN A 70 -4.79 -4.81 -13.04
CA ASN A 70 -4.32 -5.68 -11.96
C ASN A 70 -2.87 -5.33 -11.56
N ASN A 71 -2.72 -4.52 -10.51
CA ASN A 71 -1.42 -4.10 -10.05
C ASN A 71 -0.70 -5.36 -9.56
N ILE A 72 0.48 -5.65 -10.11
CA ILE A 72 1.23 -6.87 -9.75
C ILE A 72 1.44 -6.92 -8.22
N GLY A 73 1.62 -5.75 -7.58
CA GLY A 73 1.68 -5.64 -6.13
C GLY A 73 0.40 -6.11 -5.43
N GLN A 74 -0.78 -5.80 -5.97
CA GLN A 74 -2.06 -6.31 -5.43
C GLN A 74 -2.18 -7.83 -5.56
N MET A 75 -1.71 -8.41 -6.66
CA MET A 75 -1.72 -9.88 -6.82
C MET A 75 -0.78 -10.55 -5.82
N ILE A 76 0.44 -10.01 -5.64
CA ILE A 76 1.40 -10.49 -4.65
C ILE A 76 0.82 -10.37 -3.23
N LEU A 77 0.22 -9.22 -2.90
CA LEU A 77 -0.37 -8.99 -1.58
C LEU A 77 -1.53 -9.95 -1.30
N ASN A 78 -2.46 -10.13 -2.24
CA ASN A 78 -3.55 -11.09 -2.09
C ASN A 78 -3.04 -12.54 -1.94
N PHE A 79 -1.95 -12.87 -2.63
CA PHE A 79 -1.32 -14.18 -2.51
C PHE A 79 -0.72 -14.39 -1.11
N LEU A 80 0.09 -13.43 -0.62
CA LEU A 80 0.74 -13.52 0.69
C LEU A 80 -0.25 -13.44 1.86
N GLN A 81 -1.43 -12.86 1.66
CA GLN A 81 -2.50 -12.77 2.66
C GLN A 81 -3.41 -14.01 2.70
N GLN A 82 -3.14 -15.06 1.91
CA GLN A 82 -3.89 -16.30 2.05
C GLN A 82 -3.64 -16.93 3.43
N PRO A 83 -4.65 -17.53 4.09
CA PRO A 83 -4.53 -18.05 5.45
C PRO A 83 -3.36 -19.00 5.68
N ILE A 84 -3.02 -19.79 4.66
CA ILE A 84 -1.92 -20.78 4.69
C ILE A 84 -0.56 -20.10 4.87
N TYR A 85 -0.36 -18.93 4.26
CA TYR A 85 0.89 -18.19 4.32
C TYR A 85 0.93 -17.20 5.49
N LEU A 86 -0.23 -16.74 5.97
CA LEU A 86 -0.33 -15.93 7.19
C LEU A 86 0.05 -16.70 8.45
N ALA A 87 -0.33 -17.98 8.53
CA ALA A 87 0.00 -18.85 9.66
C ALA A 87 1.46 -19.33 9.63
N ASN A 88 2.16 -19.15 8.52
CA ASN A 88 3.56 -19.53 8.39
C ASN A 88 4.48 -18.39 8.88
N GLU A 89 5.35 -18.67 9.84
CA GLU A 89 6.33 -17.69 10.33
C GLU A 89 7.50 -17.49 9.36
N ASP A 90 7.83 -18.52 8.60
CA ASP A 90 8.96 -18.48 7.67
C ASP A 90 8.65 -17.67 6.40
N GLY A 91 7.39 -17.27 6.18
CA GLY A 91 6.97 -16.53 4.98
C GLY A 91 6.93 -17.41 3.73
N VAL A 92 6.97 -16.78 2.56
CA VAL A 92 6.88 -17.46 1.25
C VAL A 92 8.09 -17.14 0.39
N HIS A 93 8.76 -18.18 -0.10
CA HIS A 93 9.89 -18.02 -1.00
C HIS A 93 9.46 -17.39 -2.34
N ARG A 94 10.23 -16.42 -2.85
CA ARG A 94 9.93 -15.65 -4.05
C ARG A 94 9.64 -16.49 -5.31
N ASN A 95 10.35 -17.60 -5.49
CA ASN A 95 10.13 -18.54 -6.59
C ASN A 95 8.70 -19.11 -6.59
N VAL A 96 8.15 -19.40 -5.41
CA VAL A 96 6.78 -19.91 -5.28
C VAL A 96 5.78 -18.85 -5.69
N VAL A 97 5.99 -17.60 -5.27
CA VAL A 97 5.15 -16.45 -5.66
C VAL A 97 5.17 -16.27 -7.18
N GLY A 98 6.36 -16.24 -7.78
CA GLY A 98 6.53 -16.05 -9.23
C GLY A 98 5.90 -17.17 -10.06
N GLN A 99 6.06 -18.42 -9.63
CA GLN A 99 5.45 -19.57 -10.29
C GLN A 99 3.92 -19.54 -10.19
N GLN A 100 3.39 -19.28 -8.99
CA GLN A 100 1.94 -19.36 -8.77
C GLN A 100 1.18 -18.21 -9.43
N LEU A 101 1.78 -17.03 -9.49
CA LEU A 101 1.18 -15.85 -10.12
C LEU A 101 1.57 -15.71 -11.60
N ASN A 102 2.44 -16.60 -12.11
CA ASN A 102 2.97 -16.56 -13.47
C ASN A 102 3.62 -15.21 -13.82
N ILE A 103 4.42 -14.67 -12.90
CA ILE A 103 5.11 -13.38 -13.03
C ILE A 103 6.60 -13.62 -13.32
N PRO A 104 7.20 -12.97 -14.34
CA PRO A 104 8.64 -13.01 -14.58
C PRO A 104 9.44 -12.54 -13.37
N MET A 105 10.54 -13.21 -13.04
CA MET A 105 11.27 -12.98 -11.79
C MET A 105 11.77 -11.54 -11.64
N ASP A 106 12.24 -10.92 -12.73
CA ASP A 106 12.72 -9.53 -12.72
C ASP A 106 11.61 -8.56 -12.26
N LYS A 107 10.41 -8.68 -12.84
CA LYS A 107 9.24 -7.87 -12.47
C LYS A 107 8.75 -8.18 -11.06
N LEU A 108 8.85 -9.43 -10.63
CA LEU A 108 8.48 -9.83 -9.28
C LEU A 108 9.41 -9.18 -8.25
N MET A 109 10.73 -9.19 -8.48
CA MET A 109 11.71 -8.56 -7.59
C MET A 109 11.50 -7.06 -7.50
N ASP A 110 11.31 -6.39 -8.64
CA ASP A 110 11.07 -4.95 -8.69
C ASP A 110 9.81 -4.57 -7.87
N GLU A 111 8.74 -5.35 -8.01
CA GLU A 111 7.50 -5.10 -7.28
C GLU A 111 7.63 -5.47 -5.78
N LEU A 112 8.26 -6.60 -5.44
CA LEU A 112 8.52 -6.97 -4.04
C LEU A 112 9.36 -5.90 -3.34
N GLN A 113 10.40 -5.38 -3.99
CA GLN A 113 11.21 -4.30 -3.46
C GLN A 113 10.38 -3.04 -3.22
N SER A 114 9.51 -2.67 -4.18
CA SER A 114 8.57 -1.57 -4.00
C SER A 114 7.62 -1.80 -2.82
N LEU A 115 7.08 -3.01 -2.66
CA LEU A 115 6.20 -3.37 -1.54
C LEU A 115 6.92 -3.31 -0.19
N VAL A 116 8.19 -3.72 -0.13
CA VAL A 116 9.05 -3.61 1.06
C VAL A 116 9.34 -2.16 1.39
N GLU A 117 9.73 -1.34 0.41
CA GLU A 117 9.95 0.10 0.61
C GLU A 117 8.72 0.84 1.12
N ASN A 118 7.53 0.37 0.74
CA ASN A 118 6.24 0.92 1.17
C ASN A 118 5.73 0.30 2.48
N GLY A 119 6.41 -0.72 3.03
CA GLY A 119 6.04 -1.39 4.28
C GLY A 119 4.84 -2.33 4.18
N PHE A 120 4.43 -2.76 2.99
CA PHE A 120 3.33 -3.72 2.81
C PHE A 120 3.76 -5.19 2.98
N VAL A 121 5.05 -5.45 2.77
CA VAL A 121 5.70 -6.76 2.86
C VAL A 121 7.05 -6.59 3.54
N TYR A 122 7.56 -7.62 4.21
CA TYR A 122 8.90 -7.67 4.77
C TYR A 122 9.54 -9.05 4.51
N SER A 123 10.88 -9.12 4.51
CA SER A 123 11.61 -10.39 4.47
C SER A 123 11.68 -11.04 5.84
N THR A 124 11.65 -12.36 5.90
CA THR A 124 11.60 -13.13 7.15
C THR A 124 12.98 -13.72 7.51
N ILE A 125 13.20 -14.99 7.20
CA ILE A 125 14.40 -15.75 7.58
C ILE A 125 15.61 -15.42 6.70
N ASP A 126 15.39 -14.95 5.49
CA ASP A 126 16.40 -14.54 4.52
C ASP A 126 15.79 -13.54 3.51
N ASP A 127 16.61 -13.08 2.56
CA ASP A 127 16.22 -12.09 1.54
C ASP A 127 15.31 -12.67 0.43
N ASP A 128 15.03 -13.98 0.46
CA ASP A 128 14.25 -14.69 -0.55
C ASP A 128 12.85 -15.08 -0.05
N HIS A 129 12.59 -14.99 1.27
CA HIS A 129 11.30 -15.27 1.90
C HIS A 129 10.57 -14.00 2.33
N PHE A 130 9.31 -13.87 1.91
CA PHE A 130 8.51 -12.65 2.11
C PHE A 130 7.20 -12.93 2.85
N LYS A 131 6.77 -11.99 3.70
CA LYS A 131 5.51 -12.04 4.46
C LYS A 131 4.78 -10.70 4.44
N SER A 132 3.45 -10.71 4.44
CA SER A 132 2.65 -9.48 4.45
C SER A 132 2.60 -8.86 5.86
N THR A 133 2.64 -7.53 5.93
CA THR A 133 2.56 -6.75 7.18
C THR A 133 1.15 -6.78 7.82
N VAL A 134 0.13 -7.30 7.14
CA VAL A 134 -1.28 -7.29 7.60
C VAL A 134 -1.51 -8.12 8.89
N ASN A 135 -0.50 -8.83 9.37
CA ASN A 135 -0.57 -9.65 10.59
C ASN A 135 0.70 -9.57 11.47
N ALA A 136 1.52 -8.53 11.29
CA ALA A 136 2.77 -8.29 12.04
C ALA A 136 2.53 -7.40 13.27
#